data_AF-A0A9E4F4B3-F1
#
_entry.id   AF-A0A9E4F4B3-F1
#
_cell.length_a   1.000
_cell.length_b   1.000
_cell.length_c   1.000
_cell.angle_alpha   90.00
_cell.angle_beta   90.00
_cell.angle_gamma   90.00
#
_symmetry.space_group_name_H-M   'P 1'
#
loop_
_entity.id
_entity.type
_entity.pdbx_description
1 polymer ?
#
loop_
_entity_poly.entity_id
_entity_poly.type
_entity_poly.pdbx_seq_one_letter_code
_entity_poly.pdbx_strand_id
1 'polypeptide(L)'
;MKTGPPGAIGARVIALGAVSVVLASACDGEVVPPPAERFGQIGHIEIFLATPLLVGEGGFNQSLTWKTSGEWILHEEIRYEGRVGDSSTIGSVGDPSRLSPKYAELIVRLHEAPGVAIFIPGLPEGISHDCGTTRTAIKVNIFDADRNLSRSWQQCVSGSLSTMTERGAGPQYTATRLVAAGIQVRDATVGADYRSPYYGSIPFGTLASGENAGAAATTSRLIESESEWLRFWRSIGMDGTPPVVFFDRDYVIAALVGERKEAGQTVHVRNIFQTAGGTVAQMVERVPGDFCSPHSSINFPYRAVVAPRTAGPHEFVMLPTEYVTCDD
;
A
#
# COMPACT_ATOMS: atom_id res chain seq x y z
N MET A 1 50.90 6.57 21.42
CA MET A 1 52.09 5.70 21.58
C MET A 1 51.64 4.27 21.91
N LYS A 2 51.50 3.42 20.89
CA LYS A 2 51.85 1.99 20.89
C LYS A 2 51.64 1.46 19.48
N THR A 3 52.71 0.87 18.96
CA THR A 3 52.99 0.55 17.56
C THR A 3 53.26 -0.95 17.42
N GLY A 4 52.68 -1.56 16.37
CA GLY A 4 53.16 -2.77 15.66
C GLY A 4 52.72 -4.15 16.18
N PRO A 5 52.89 -5.25 15.40
CA PRO A 5 53.38 -5.36 14.01
C PRO A 5 52.45 -6.20 13.06
N PRO A 6 52.81 -6.39 11.77
CA PRO A 6 51.97 -7.00 10.73
C PRO A 6 52.26 -8.50 10.56
N GLY A 7 51.21 -9.28 10.22
CA GLY A 7 51.31 -10.69 9.88
C GLY A 7 51.00 -10.94 8.41
N ALA A 8 52.04 -11.10 7.60
CA ALA A 8 51.98 -11.60 6.24
C ALA A 8 51.92 -13.14 6.27
N ILE A 9 50.93 -13.74 5.61
CA ILE A 9 50.97 -15.14 5.20
C ILE A 9 50.65 -15.18 3.71
N GLY A 10 51.70 -15.39 2.92
CA GLY A 10 51.57 -15.76 1.51
C GLY A 10 51.09 -17.20 1.39
N ALA A 11 50.16 -17.44 0.47
CA ALA A 11 49.81 -18.78 0.02
C ALA A 11 49.69 -18.79 -1.50
N ARG A 12 50.79 -19.27 -2.08
CA ARG A 12 50.97 -19.99 -3.36
C ARG A 12 49.80 -20.04 -4.34
N VAL A 13 50.10 -19.42 -5.49
CA VAL A 13 49.67 -19.80 -6.84
C VAL A 13 49.72 -21.33 -7.02
N ILE A 14 48.58 -21.92 -7.37
CA ILE A 14 48.53 -23.15 -8.17
C ILE A 14 47.72 -22.81 -9.42
N ALA A 15 48.43 -22.49 -10.49
CA ALA A 15 47.89 -22.40 -11.83
C ALA A 15 47.67 -23.83 -12.36
N LEU A 16 46.45 -24.34 -12.25
CA LEU A 16 46.02 -25.49 -13.04
C LEU A 16 45.52 -24.97 -14.39
N GLY A 17 46.43 -24.99 -15.37
CA GLY A 17 46.09 -24.83 -16.77
C GLY A 17 45.29 -26.04 -17.25
N ALA A 18 43.97 -25.94 -17.18
CA ALA A 18 43.09 -26.81 -17.96
C ALA A 18 42.98 -26.21 -19.37
N VAL A 19 43.84 -26.71 -20.27
CA VAL A 19 43.70 -26.51 -21.72
C VAL A 19 42.42 -27.21 -22.14
N SER A 20 41.32 -26.47 -22.16
CA SER A 20 40.08 -26.93 -22.79
C SER A 20 40.29 -26.79 -24.30
N VAL A 21 40.57 -27.92 -24.94
CA VAL A 21 40.53 -28.07 -26.39
C VAL A 21 39.08 -27.87 -26.82
N VAL A 22 38.73 -26.64 -27.20
CA VAL A 22 37.48 -26.35 -27.88
C VAL A 22 37.62 -26.95 -29.28
N LEU A 23 37.00 -28.10 -29.47
CA LEU A 23 36.72 -28.65 -30.80
C LEU A 23 35.81 -27.64 -31.51
N ALA A 24 36.40 -26.81 -32.36
CA ALA A 24 35.69 -25.98 -33.31
C ALA A 24 35.04 -26.89 -34.37
N SER A 25 33.91 -27.51 -34.03
CA SER A 25 32.99 -28.00 -35.03
C SER A 25 32.47 -26.75 -35.76
N ALA A 26 32.89 -26.59 -37.01
CA ALA A 26 32.36 -25.61 -37.95
C ALA A 26 30.88 -25.93 -38.20
N CYS A 27 30.02 -25.50 -37.28
CA CYS A 27 28.60 -25.38 -37.54
C CYS A 27 28.43 -24.06 -38.28
N ASP A 28 28.20 -24.10 -39.60
CA ASP A 28 27.64 -23.00 -40.39
C ASP A 28 26.18 -22.70 -39.97
N GLY A 29 25.96 -22.61 -38.66
CA GLY A 29 24.69 -22.26 -38.04
C GLY A 29 24.59 -20.75 -38.03
N GLU A 30 23.70 -20.23 -38.86
CA GLU A 30 23.23 -18.86 -38.81
C GLU A 30 23.00 -18.46 -37.34
N VAL A 31 23.82 -17.51 -36.84
CA VAL A 31 23.72 -17.04 -35.46
C VAL A 31 22.39 -16.30 -35.37
N VAL A 32 21.34 -17.00 -34.92
CA VAL A 32 20.06 -16.37 -34.62
C VAL A 32 20.35 -15.39 -33.47
N PRO A 33 20.27 -14.07 -33.70
CA PRO A 33 20.50 -13.11 -32.64
C PRO A 33 19.48 -13.42 -31.52
N PRO A 34 19.89 -13.30 -30.25
CA PRO A 34 18.95 -13.49 -29.16
C PRO A 34 17.74 -12.57 -29.37
N PRO A 35 16.51 -13.04 -29.12
CA PRO A 35 15.33 -12.22 -29.27
C PRO A 35 15.51 -10.93 -28.47
N ALA A 36 15.18 -9.79 -29.10
CA ALA A 36 15.32 -8.49 -28.46
C ALA A 36 14.58 -8.47 -27.12
N GLU A 37 15.22 -7.93 -26.08
CA GLU A 37 14.63 -7.85 -24.75
C GLU A 37 13.36 -7.01 -24.76
N ARG A 38 12.30 -7.48 -24.10
CA ARG A 38 11.02 -6.72 -24.03
C ARG A 38 11.16 -5.53 -23.09
N PHE A 39 10.31 -4.52 -23.26
CA PHE A 39 10.34 -3.35 -22.38
C PHE A 39 9.91 -3.73 -20.96
N GLY A 40 10.70 -3.36 -19.95
CA GLY A 40 10.41 -3.65 -18.54
C GLY A 40 10.71 -5.09 -18.11
N GLN A 41 11.38 -5.89 -18.95
CA GLN A 41 11.83 -7.24 -18.58
C GLN A 41 12.84 -7.18 -17.42
N ILE A 42 13.73 -6.19 -17.41
CA ILE A 42 14.53 -5.79 -16.26
C ILE A 42 14.01 -4.43 -15.75
N GLY A 43 13.48 -4.39 -14.52
CA GLY A 43 12.91 -3.18 -13.94
C GLY A 43 11.77 -3.46 -12.96
N HIS A 44 10.70 -2.66 -13.02
CA HIS A 44 9.49 -2.87 -12.21
C HIS A 44 8.21 -2.39 -12.92
N ILE A 45 7.08 -2.95 -12.49
CA ILE A 45 5.74 -2.47 -12.82
C ILE A 45 5.09 -1.88 -11.57
N GLU A 46 4.37 -0.78 -11.72
CA GLU A 46 3.58 -0.14 -10.67
C GLU A 46 2.13 0.00 -11.15
N ILE A 47 1.19 -0.45 -10.32
CA ILE A 47 -0.25 -0.23 -10.49
C ILE A 47 -0.71 0.73 -9.40
N PHE A 48 -1.12 1.93 -9.81
CA PHE A 48 -1.69 2.92 -8.91
C PHE A 48 -3.19 3.08 -9.17
N LEU A 49 -3.99 3.06 -8.11
CA LEU A 49 -5.42 3.33 -8.16
C LEU A 49 -5.76 4.46 -7.18
N ALA A 50 -6.49 5.47 -7.66
CA ALA A 50 -7.14 6.48 -6.82
C ALA A 50 -8.65 6.33 -6.96
N THR A 51 -9.28 5.73 -5.95
CA THR A 51 -10.72 5.42 -5.91
C THR A 51 -11.44 6.46 -5.06
N PRO A 52 -12.34 7.28 -5.63
CA PRO A 52 -13.17 8.14 -4.81
C PRO A 52 -14.15 7.30 -3.99
N LEU A 53 -14.38 7.66 -2.72
CA LEU A 53 -15.37 7.02 -1.87
C LEU A 53 -16.68 7.80 -1.92
N LEU A 54 -17.82 7.09 -1.92
CA LEU A 54 -19.15 7.66 -2.24
C LEU A 54 -19.66 8.72 -1.26
N VAL A 55 -19.02 8.90 -0.10
CA VAL A 55 -19.51 9.76 0.98
C VAL A 55 -18.47 10.85 1.26
N GLY A 56 -18.80 12.09 0.91
CA GLY A 56 -17.96 13.27 1.18
C GLY A 56 -16.70 13.38 0.30
N GLU A 57 -15.77 14.25 0.69
CA GLU A 57 -14.48 14.47 0.01
C GLU A 57 -13.43 13.44 0.45
N GLY A 58 -13.72 12.16 0.21
CA GLY A 58 -12.88 11.04 0.60
C GLY A 58 -12.33 10.24 -0.56
N GLY A 59 -11.24 9.53 -0.30
CA GLY A 59 -10.59 8.70 -1.31
C GLY A 59 -9.85 7.52 -0.72
N PHE A 60 -9.60 6.54 -1.58
CA PHE A 60 -8.85 5.35 -1.28
C PHE A 60 -7.78 5.15 -2.35
N ASN A 61 -6.52 5.20 -1.93
CA ASN A 61 -5.36 5.07 -2.80
C ASN A 61 -4.71 3.69 -2.62
N GLN A 62 -4.28 3.08 -3.72
CA GLN A 62 -3.54 1.82 -3.72
C GLN A 62 -2.36 1.94 -4.68
N SER A 63 -1.15 1.55 -4.26
CA SER A 63 0.02 1.40 -5.14
C SER A 63 0.61 0.01 -4.96
N LEU A 64 0.61 -0.78 -6.04
CA LEU A 64 1.22 -2.11 -6.10
C LEU A 64 2.45 -2.06 -7.00
N THR A 65 3.64 -2.13 -6.40
CA THR A 65 4.91 -2.20 -7.12
C THR A 65 5.42 -3.63 -7.14
N TRP A 66 5.81 -4.15 -8.31
CA TRP A 66 6.43 -5.47 -8.47
C TRP A 66 7.72 -5.36 -9.30
N LYS A 67 8.85 -5.78 -8.73
CA LYS A 67 10.19 -5.71 -9.32
C LYS A 67 10.55 -7.02 -10.04
N THR A 68 11.48 -6.94 -11.00
CA THR A 68 12.03 -8.11 -11.71
C THR A 68 12.72 -9.13 -10.79
N SER A 69 13.19 -8.70 -9.60
CA SER A 69 13.69 -9.58 -8.54
C SER A 69 12.61 -10.48 -7.93
N GLY A 70 11.33 -10.22 -8.23
CA GLY A 70 10.15 -10.88 -7.70
C GLY A 70 9.60 -10.25 -6.41
N GLU A 71 10.32 -9.30 -5.81
CA GLU A 71 9.85 -8.49 -4.68
C GLU A 71 8.67 -7.62 -5.11
N TRP A 72 7.60 -7.63 -4.32
CA TRP A 72 6.47 -6.73 -4.52
C TRP A 72 6.03 -6.08 -3.20
N ILE A 73 5.44 -4.90 -3.31
CA ILE A 73 4.89 -4.11 -2.19
C ILE A 73 3.54 -3.56 -2.64
N LEU A 74 2.50 -3.81 -1.86
CA LEU A 74 1.20 -3.13 -1.95
C LEU A 74 1.09 -2.15 -0.78
N HIS A 75 0.98 -0.87 -1.11
CA HIS A 75 0.64 0.19 -0.18
C HIS A 75 -0.79 0.66 -0.41
N GLU A 76 -1.55 0.81 0.67
CA GLU A 76 -2.94 1.24 0.64
C GLU A 76 -3.18 2.32 1.68
N GLU A 77 -3.95 3.33 1.31
CA GLU A 77 -4.22 4.50 2.14
C GLU A 77 -5.67 4.96 1.98
N ILE A 78 -6.40 5.07 3.08
CA ILE A 78 -7.72 5.71 3.11
C ILE A 78 -7.60 7.15 3.58
N ARG A 79 -8.36 8.06 2.96
CA ARG A 79 -8.27 9.50 3.21
C ARG A 79 -9.63 10.16 3.29
N TYR A 80 -9.69 11.27 4.01
CA TYR A 80 -10.83 12.19 4.06
C TYR A 80 -10.35 13.63 4.23
N GLU A 81 -10.92 14.56 3.46
CA GLU A 81 -10.57 15.99 3.48
C GLU A 81 -9.05 16.23 3.33
N GLY A 82 -8.40 15.45 2.47
CA GLY A 82 -6.95 15.52 2.23
C GLY A 82 -6.07 14.98 3.36
N ARG A 83 -6.65 14.41 4.42
CA ARG A 83 -5.92 13.78 5.54
C ARG A 83 -5.87 12.27 5.39
N VAL A 84 -4.75 11.68 5.76
CA VAL A 84 -4.61 10.22 5.85
C VAL A 84 -5.37 9.71 7.08
N GLY A 85 -6.31 8.79 6.86
CA GLY A 85 -7.04 8.10 7.91
C GLY A 85 -6.19 6.99 8.51
N ASP A 86 -5.91 5.98 7.71
CA ASP A 86 -5.05 4.85 8.04
C ASP A 86 -4.29 4.39 6.78
N SER A 87 -3.19 3.69 6.98
CA SER A 87 -2.41 3.12 5.88
C SER A 87 -1.93 1.71 6.21
N SER A 88 -1.80 0.89 5.17
CA SER A 88 -1.31 -0.48 5.28
C SER A 88 -0.30 -0.75 4.19
N THR A 89 0.77 -1.44 4.53
CA THR A 89 1.78 -1.90 3.59
C THR A 89 1.94 -3.40 3.77
N ILE A 90 1.76 -4.16 2.70
CA ILE A 90 2.04 -5.60 2.66
C ILE A 90 3.02 -5.87 1.52
N GLY A 91 3.89 -6.87 1.68
CA GLY A 91 4.89 -7.19 0.66
C GLY A 91 5.07 -8.69 0.48
N SER A 92 5.97 -9.05 -0.44
CA SER A 92 6.33 -10.44 -0.69
C SER A 92 6.83 -11.13 0.58
N VAL A 93 6.22 -12.27 0.94
CA VAL A 93 6.65 -13.12 2.05
C VAL A 93 7.54 -14.24 1.52
N GLY A 94 8.67 -14.50 2.19
CA GLY A 94 9.63 -15.53 1.81
C GLY A 94 10.66 -15.05 0.78
N ASP A 95 11.23 -15.98 0.01
CA ASP A 95 12.25 -15.68 -1.02
C ASP A 95 11.59 -15.11 -2.29
N PRO A 96 11.76 -13.80 -2.59
CA PRO A 96 11.11 -13.16 -3.72
C PRO A 96 11.59 -13.68 -5.08
N SER A 97 12.81 -14.24 -5.16
CA SER A 97 13.41 -14.71 -6.42
C SER A 97 12.56 -15.79 -7.10
N ARG A 98 11.76 -16.54 -6.33
CA ARG A 98 10.82 -17.56 -6.82
C ARG A 98 9.67 -16.96 -7.63
N LEU A 99 9.40 -15.66 -7.50
CA LEU A 99 8.39 -14.93 -8.26
C LEU A 99 8.97 -14.25 -9.52
N SER A 100 10.29 -14.19 -9.68
CA SER A 100 10.93 -13.58 -10.86
C SER A 100 10.48 -14.20 -12.21
N PRO A 101 10.35 -15.54 -12.35
CA PRO A 101 9.83 -16.12 -13.59
C PRO A 101 8.38 -15.69 -13.89
N LYS A 102 7.54 -15.52 -12.87
CA LYS A 102 6.16 -15.03 -13.04
C LYS A 102 6.12 -13.57 -13.48
N TYR A 103 7.04 -12.74 -12.98
CA TYR A 103 7.20 -11.36 -13.44
C TYR A 103 7.55 -11.34 -14.94
N ALA A 104 8.54 -12.14 -15.36
CA ALA A 104 8.92 -12.22 -16.77
C ALA A 104 7.74 -12.69 -17.66
N GLU A 105 6.99 -13.71 -17.21
CA GLU A 105 5.79 -14.17 -17.91
C GLU A 105 4.72 -13.07 -18.03
N LEU A 106 4.48 -12.31 -16.96
CA LEU A 106 3.58 -11.16 -16.98
C LEU A 106 4.02 -10.15 -18.05
N ILE A 107 5.30 -9.76 -18.07
CA ILE A 107 5.81 -8.80 -19.06
C ILE A 107 5.58 -9.29 -20.49
N VAL A 108 5.80 -10.57 -20.78
CA VAL A 108 5.48 -11.17 -22.09
C VAL A 108 3.98 -11.01 -22.41
N ARG A 109 3.09 -11.35 -21.47
CA ARG A 109 1.63 -11.20 -21.66
C ARG A 109 1.23 -9.73 -21.90
N LEU A 110 1.83 -8.78 -21.19
CA LEU A 110 1.56 -7.34 -21.37
C LEU A 110 2.02 -6.81 -22.73
N HIS A 111 2.94 -7.49 -23.42
CA HIS A 111 3.36 -7.15 -24.78
C HIS A 111 2.50 -7.85 -25.85
N GLU A 112 2.16 -9.12 -25.63
CA GLU A 112 1.76 -10.01 -26.73
C GLU A 112 0.35 -10.59 -26.58
N ALA A 113 -0.17 -10.73 -25.36
CA ALA A 113 -1.42 -11.45 -25.14
C ALA A 113 -2.63 -10.62 -25.61
N PRO A 114 -3.47 -11.13 -26.53
CA PRO A 114 -4.71 -10.47 -26.92
C PRO A 114 -5.61 -10.18 -25.70
N GLY A 115 -6.19 -8.99 -25.66
CA GLY A 115 -7.04 -8.54 -24.54
C GLY A 115 -6.29 -7.98 -23.32
N VAL A 116 -5.00 -8.29 -23.16
CA VAL A 116 -4.17 -7.77 -22.04
C VAL A 116 -3.07 -6.83 -22.53
N ALA A 117 -2.57 -7.04 -23.76
CA ALA A 117 -1.44 -6.28 -24.26
C ALA A 117 -1.68 -4.77 -24.22
N ILE A 118 -0.73 -4.03 -23.62
CA ILE A 118 -0.77 -2.56 -23.45
C ILE A 118 0.22 -1.83 -24.36
N PHE A 119 1.22 -2.53 -24.91
CA PHE A 119 2.17 -1.98 -25.89
C PHE A 119 1.59 -2.02 -27.32
N ILE A 120 0.37 -1.50 -27.49
CA ILE A 120 -0.34 -1.50 -28.77
C ILE A 120 -0.48 -0.09 -29.34
N PRO A 121 -0.50 0.06 -30.67
CA PRO A 121 -0.90 1.31 -31.29
C PRO A 121 -2.31 1.71 -30.83
N GLY A 122 -2.48 2.97 -30.42
CA GLY A 122 -3.79 3.50 -30.01
C GLY A 122 -4.08 3.47 -28.50
N LEU A 123 -3.21 2.90 -27.67
CA LEU A 123 -3.24 3.15 -26.23
C LEU A 123 -2.30 4.34 -25.91
N PRO A 124 -2.83 5.55 -25.65
CA PRO A 124 -1.98 6.72 -25.48
C PRO A 124 -1.15 6.62 -24.20
N GLU A 125 0.17 6.81 -24.35
CA GLU A 125 1.11 6.94 -23.24
C GLU A 125 1.11 8.36 -22.68
N GLY A 126 1.29 8.51 -21.37
CA GLY A 126 1.50 9.80 -20.71
C GLY A 126 0.28 10.71 -20.61
N ILE A 127 -0.90 10.31 -21.10
CA ILE A 127 -2.14 11.09 -20.95
C ILE A 127 -2.77 10.82 -19.59
N SER A 128 -2.86 11.85 -18.76
CA SER A 128 -3.67 11.85 -17.54
C SER A 128 -5.12 12.21 -17.88
N HIS A 129 -6.04 11.32 -17.54
CA HIS A 129 -7.48 11.56 -17.64
C HIS A 129 -8.01 11.99 -16.28
N ASP A 130 -8.78 13.09 -16.23
CA ASP A 130 -9.55 13.43 -15.05
C ASP A 130 -10.74 12.47 -14.94
N CYS A 131 -10.75 11.68 -13.87
CA CYS A 131 -11.80 10.69 -13.60
C CYS A 131 -12.94 11.23 -12.74
N GLY A 132 -12.84 12.49 -12.29
CA GLY A 132 -13.82 13.11 -11.41
C GLY A 132 -13.94 12.40 -10.07
N THR A 133 -15.08 12.60 -9.39
CA THR A 133 -15.33 12.12 -8.02
C THR A 133 -16.11 10.81 -7.95
N THR A 134 -16.38 10.16 -9.09
CA THR A 134 -17.23 8.95 -9.15
C THR A 134 -16.54 7.76 -9.79
N ARG A 135 -15.36 7.96 -10.38
CA ARG A 135 -14.62 6.90 -11.08
C ARG A 135 -13.21 6.80 -10.54
N THR A 136 -12.72 5.57 -10.50
CA THR A 136 -11.35 5.27 -10.11
C THR A 136 -10.40 5.64 -11.23
N ALA A 137 -9.34 6.38 -10.94
CA ALA A 137 -8.21 6.52 -11.84
C ALA A 137 -7.27 5.33 -11.64
N ILE A 138 -7.11 4.48 -12.65
CA ILE A 138 -6.06 3.45 -12.69
C ILE A 138 -4.91 3.95 -13.55
N LYS A 139 -3.69 3.84 -13.02
CA LYS A 139 -2.44 4.13 -13.72
C LYS A 139 -1.56 2.89 -13.67
N VAL A 140 -1.05 2.47 -14.82
CA VAL A 140 -0.03 1.42 -14.93
C VAL A 140 1.23 2.08 -15.41
N ASN A 141 2.32 1.91 -14.67
CA ASN A 141 3.64 2.40 -15.03
C ASN A 141 4.61 1.22 -15.11
N ILE A 142 5.38 1.14 -16.19
CA ILE A 142 6.46 0.17 -16.34
C ILE A 142 7.75 0.96 -16.48
N PHE A 143 8.70 0.68 -15.60
CA PHE A 143 10.07 1.20 -15.65
C PHE A 143 11.00 0.10 -16.15
N ASP A 144 11.75 0.42 -17.20
CA ASP A 144 12.80 -0.41 -17.79
C ASP A 144 14.16 0.10 -17.32
N ALA A 145 14.85 -0.70 -16.51
CA ALA A 145 16.09 -0.29 -15.87
C ALA A 145 17.31 -0.37 -16.81
N ASP A 146 17.30 -1.29 -17.78
CA ASP A 146 18.38 -1.39 -18.78
C ASP A 146 18.38 -0.15 -19.69
N ARG A 147 17.18 0.28 -20.10
CA ARG A 147 16.99 1.45 -20.95
C ARG A 147 16.90 2.76 -20.17
N ASN A 148 16.71 2.71 -18.85
CA ASN A 148 16.39 3.84 -17.97
C ASN A 148 15.21 4.69 -18.50
N LEU A 149 14.11 4.02 -18.86
CA LEU A 149 12.92 4.64 -19.44
C LEU A 149 11.66 4.18 -18.70
N SER A 150 10.66 5.05 -18.61
CA SER A 150 9.34 4.74 -18.04
C SER A 150 8.25 4.93 -19.08
N ARG A 151 7.26 4.04 -19.09
CA ARG A 151 6.03 4.18 -19.87
C ARG A 151 4.83 4.07 -18.95
N SER A 152 3.87 4.97 -19.13
CA SER A 152 2.72 5.09 -18.25
C SER A 152 1.43 5.22 -19.04
N TRP A 153 0.39 4.54 -18.58
CA TRP A 153 -0.96 4.59 -19.13
C TRP A 153 -1.95 4.87 -18.00
N GLN A 154 -2.95 5.72 -18.23
CA GLN A 154 -3.98 6.03 -17.24
C GLN A 154 -5.37 6.02 -17.87
N GLN A 155 -6.33 5.41 -17.17
CA GLN A 155 -7.73 5.34 -17.58
C GLN A 155 -8.67 5.47 -16.38
N CYS A 156 -9.92 5.82 -16.67
CA CYS A 156 -10.98 5.87 -15.67
C CYS A 156 -11.77 4.56 -15.68
N VAL A 157 -11.92 3.95 -14.51
CA VAL A 157 -12.54 2.63 -14.31
C VAL A 157 -13.46 2.67 -13.08
N SER A 158 -14.06 1.53 -12.74
CA SER A 158 -14.89 1.38 -11.55
C SER A 158 -14.30 0.34 -10.59
N GLY A 159 -14.40 0.62 -9.30
CA GLY A 159 -13.92 -0.26 -8.24
C GLY A 159 -12.47 -0.02 -7.83
N SER A 160 -12.00 -0.79 -6.85
CA SER A 160 -10.62 -0.79 -6.34
C SER A 160 -9.85 -2.00 -6.87
N LEU A 161 -8.59 -2.18 -6.46
CA LEU A 161 -7.77 -3.36 -6.80
C LEU A 161 -8.50 -4.67 -6.50
N SER A 162 -9.25 -4.73 -5.40
CA SER A 162 -10.01 -5.91 -4.98
C SER A 162 -11.31 -6.15 -5.75
N THR A 163 -11.87 -5.12 -6.40
CA THR A 163 -13.22 -5.20 -7.00
C THR A 163 -13.29 -4.84 -8.47
N MET A 164 -12.19 -4.37 -9.06
CA MET A 164 -12.18 -4.00 -10.47
C MET A 164 -12.44 -5.22 -11.35
N THR A 165 -13.19 -5.00 -12.42
CA THR A 165 -13.51 -6.01 -13.42
C THR A 165 -13.46 -5.39 -14.81
N GLU A 166 -13.16 -6.19 -15.83
CA GLU A 166 -13.12 -5.74 -17.22
C GLU A 166 -14.44 -5.13 -17.70
N ARG A 167 -15.58 -5.60 -17.17
CA ARG A 167 -16.92 -5.10 -17.50
C ARG A 167 -17.16 -3.64 -17.05
N GLY A 168 -16.42 -3.17 -16.05
CA GLY A 168 -16.54 -1.81 -15.50
C GLY A 168 -15.57 -0.80 -16.10
N ALA A 169 -14.77 -1.17 -17.11
CA ALA A 169 -13.68 -0.34 -17.61
C ALA A 169 -14.15 0.88 -18.46
N GLY A 170 -15.45 1.03 -18.73
CA GLY A 170 -15.98 2.09 -19.58
C GLY A 170 -16.01 1.70 -21.07
N PRO A 171 -16.45 2.60 -21.96
CA PRO A 171 -16.74 2.25 -23.37
C PRO A 171 -15.49 2.03 -24.24
N GLN A 172 -14.30 2.38 -23.76
CA GLN A 172 -13.07 2.27 -24.53
C GLN A 172 -12.39 0.92 -24.27
N TYR A 173 -12.13 0.15 -25.34
CA TYR A 173 -11.43 -1.14 -25.27
C TYR A 173 -10.02 -1.05 -24.64
N THR A 174 -9.42 0.14 -24.70
CA THR A 174 -8.13 0.48 -24.07
C THR A 174 -8.20 0.42 -22.55
N ALA A 175 -9.30 0.86 -21.95
CA ALA A 175 -9.50 0.79 -20.50
C ALA A 175 -9.65 -0.66 -20.03
N THR A 176 -10.34 -1.52 -20.81
CA THR A 176 -10.45 -2.95 -20.50
C THR A 176 -9.09 -3.62 -20.40
N ARG A 177 -8.16 -3.30 -21.32
CA ARG A 177 -6.79 -3.82 -21.29
C ARG A 177 -6.01 -3.38 -20.06
N LEU A 178 -6.16 -2.12 -19.66
CA LEU A 178 -5.47 -1.59 -18.48
C LEU A 178 -5.99 -2.24 -17.19
N VAL A 179 -7.31 -2.46 -17.09
CA VAL A 179 -7.91 -3.23 -16.00
C VAL A 179 -7.42 -4.67 -16.00
N ALA A 180 -7.39 -5.34 -17.16
CA ALA A 180 -6.89 -6.69 -17.28
C ALA A 180 -5.42 -6.79 -16.84
N ALA A 181 -4.57 -5.83 -17.23
CA ALA A 181 -3.18 -5.74 -16.76
C ALA A 181 -3.09 -5.60 -15.24
N GLY A 182 -3.88 -4.69 -14.63
CA GLY A 182 -3.94 -4.53 -13.18
C GLY A 182 -4.40 -5.79 -12.45
N ILE A 183 -5.41 -6.50 -12.98
CA ILE A 183 -5.89 -7.78 -12.45
C ILE A 183 -4.79 -8.84 -12.51
N GLN A 184 -4.09 -8.98 -13.65
CA GLN A 184 -3.00 -9.95 -13.78
C GLN A 184 -1.87 -9.68 -12.79
N VAL A 185 -1.51 -8.41 -12.56
CA VAL A 185 -0.49 -8.02 -11.57
C VAL A 185 -0.95 -8.36 -10.15
N ARG A 186 -2.20 -8.04 -9.79
CA ARG A 186 -2.80 -8.40 -8.51
C ARG A 186 -2.78 -9.91 -8.28
N ASP A 187 -3.29 -10.67 -9.24
CA ASP A 187 -3.44 -12.13 -9.12
C ASP A 187 -2.09 -12.84 -9.01
N ALA A 188 -1.05 -12.30 -9.66
CA ALA A 188 0.30 -12.83 -9.61
C ALA A 188 1.07 -12.47 -8.32
N THR A 189 0.66 -11.41 -7.61
CA THR A 189 1.31 -10.90 -6.39
C THR A 189 0.51 -11.23 -5.13
N VAL A 190 -0.52 -10.44 -4.83
CA VAL A 190 -1.37 -10.55 -3.64
C VAL A 190 -2.45 -11.64 -3.75
N GLY A 191 -2.69 -12.15 -4.96
CA GLY A 191 -3.63 -13.24 -5.24
C GLY A 191 -5.01 -12.77 -5.70
N ALA A 192 -5.74 -13.68 -6.35
CA ALA A 192 -7.05 -13.39 -6.95
C ALA A 192 -8.15 -13.09 -5.93
N ASP A 193 -8.06 -13.67 -4.74
CA ASP A 193 -9.00 -13.47 -3.64
C ASP A 193 -8.63 -12.29 -2.73
N TYR A 194 -7.66 -11.46 -3.14
CA TYR A 194 -7.20 -10.33 -2.36
C TYR A 194 -8.33 -9.35 -2.03
N ARG A 195 -8.50 -9.08 -0.73
CA ARG A 195 -9.42 -8.08 -0.21
C ARG A 195 -8.64 -7.05 0.59
N SER A 196 -8.79 -5.79 0.21
CA SER A 196 -8.26 -4.68 0.99
C SER A 196 -8.83 -4.69 2.41
N PRO A 197 -8.02 -4.41 3.44
CA PRO A 197 -8.51 -4.20 4.80
C PRO A 197 -9.53 -3.06 4.88
N TYR A 198 -9.53 -2.12 3.92
CA TYR A 198 -10.45 -0.98 3.84
C TYR A 198 -11.71 -1.25 3.03
N TYR A 199 -11.92 -2.49 2.57
CA TYR A 199 -13.07 -2.83 1.73
C TYR A 199 -14.40 -2.53 2.43
N GLY A 200 -15.16 -1.58 1.88
CA GLY A 200 -16.46 -1.16 2.40
C GLY A 200 -16.42 -0.07 3.47
N SER A 201 -15.22 0.41 3.85
CA SER A 201 -15.10 1.53 4.79
C SER A 201 -15.57 2.83 4.14
N ILE A 202 -16.23 3.69 4.93
CA ILE A 202 -16.39 5.11 4.58
C ILE A 202 -15.05 5.82 4.77
N PRO A 203 -14.81 6.95 4.09
CA PRO A 203 -13.57 7.70 4.25
C PRO A 203 -13.43 8.28 5.65
N PHE A 204 -12.20 8.34 6.15
CA PHE A 204 -11.85 9.07 7.37
C PHE A 204 -10.43 9.63 7.29
N GLY A 205 -10.12 10.59 8.15
CA GLY A 205 -8.86 11.32 8.17
C GLY A 205 -8.39 11.56 9.60
N THR A 206 -7.09 11.44 9.85
CA THR A 206 -6.54 11.61 11.21
C THR A 206 -6.42 13.09 11.56
N LEU A 207 -7.00 13.46 12.70
CA LEU A 207 -6.88 14.79 13.30
C LEU A 207 -5.72 14.86 14.28
N ALA A 208 -5.57 13.83 15.12
CA ALA A 208 -4.50 13.71 16.08
C ALA A 208 -4.25 12.25 16.49
N SER A 209 -3.05 11.96 16.93
CA SER A 209 -2.67 10.68 17.51
C SER A 209 -1.54 10.89 18.51
N GLY A 210 -1.48 10.04 19.53
CA GLY A 210 -0.40 10.09 20.50
C GLY A 210 -0.47 8.93 21.49
N GLU A 211 0.57 8.83 22.29
CA GLU A 211 0.71 7.76 23.29
C GLU A 211 0.09 8.13 24.64
N ASN A 212 -0.32 9.39 24.86
CA ASN A 212 -0.78 9.82 26.17
C ASN A 212 -2.02 10.72 26.08
N ALA A 213 -3.18 10.11 26.24
CA ALA A 213 -4.48 10.78 26.37
C ALA A 213 -4.80 11.25 27.80
N GLY A 214 -3.93 10.96 28.76
CA GLY A 214 -4.21 11.10 30.19
C GLY A 214 -5.12 9.99 30.73
N ALA A 215 -5.02 9.70 32.03
CA ALA A 215 -5.70 8.57 32.68
C ALA A 215 -7.24 8.65 32.68
N ALA A 216 -7.82 9.82 32.39
CA ALA A 216 -9.27 10.00 32.34
C ALA A 216 -9.90 9.52 31.02
N ALA A 217 -9.11 9.31 29.97
CA ALA A 217 -9.60 8.94 28.64
C ALA A 217 -9.35 7.45 28.36
N THR A 218 -10.20 6.58 28.89
CA THR A 218 -10.02 5.12 28.78
C THR A 218 -10.99 4.42 27.83
N THR A 219 -12.05 5.11 27.40
CA THR A 219 -13.12 4.51 26.57
C THR A 219 -13.30 5.28 25.28
N SER A 220 -13.26 4.56 24.15
CA SER A 220 -13.54 5.13 22.82
C SER A 220 -14.92 5.79 22.77
N ARG A 221 -15.03 6.88 22.02
CA ARG A 221 -16.27 7.67 21.96
C ARG A 221 -16.43 8.43 20.66
N LEU A 222 -17.69 8.71 20.36
CA LEU A 222 -18.10 9.65 19.32
C LEU A 222 -18.15 11.06 19.92
N ILE A 223 -17.69 12.04 19.15
CA ILE A 223 -17.71 13.46 19.48
C ILE A 223 -18.52 14.15 18.38
N GLU A 224 -19.64 14.74 18.76
CA GLU A 224 -20.63 15.26 17.81
C GLU A 224 -20.80 16.78 17.87
N SER A 225 -20.02 17.45 18.72
CA SER A 225 -20.05 18.90 18.86
C SER A 225 -18.67 19.49 19.10
N GLU A 226 -18.53 20.75 18.72
CA GLU A 226 -17.32 21.55 18.96
C GLU A 226 -16.99 21.62 20.47
N SER A 227 -18.00 21.73 21.32
CA SER A 227 -17.82 21.79 22.77
C SER A 227 -17.27 20.49 23.36
N GLU A 228 -17.66 19.34 22.81
CA GLU A 228 -17.11 18.03 23.18
C GLU A 228 -15.69 17.86 22.65
N TRP A 229 -15.43 18.29 21.42
CA TRP A 229 -14.11 18.23 20.81
C TRP A 229 -13.09 19.04 21.59
N LEU A 230 -13.44 20.27 21.96
CA LEU A 230 -12.58 21.12 22.79
C LEU A 230 -12.31 20.53 24.18
N ARG A 231 -13.30 19.88 24.78
CA ARG A 231 -13.12 19.17 26.06
C ARG A 231 -12.19 17.97 25.91
N PHE A 232 -12.39 17.17 24.86
CA PHE A 232 -11.53 16.04 24.55
C PHE A 232 -10.08 16.49 24.31
N TRP A 233 -9.89 17.52 23.47
CA TRP A 233 -8.57 18.07 23.13
C TRP A 233 -7.78 18.52 24.36
N ARG A 234 -8.43 19.21 25.29
CA ARG A 234 -7.81 19.59 26.57
C ARG A 234 -7.51 18.38 27.45
N SER A 235 -8.37 17.36 27.43
CA SER A 235 -8.19 16.17 28.26
C SER A 235 -6.96 15.34 27.87
N ILE A 236 -6.61 15.33 26.58
CA ILE A 236 -5.41 14.66 26.06
C ILE A 236 -4.13 15.50 26.20
N GLY A 237 -4.18 16.61 26.96
CA GLY A 237 -3.02 17.43 27.27
C GLY A 237 -2.38 18.13 26.07
N MET A 238 -3.10 18.25 24.95
CA MET A 238 -2.60 18.94 23.76
C MET A 238 -2.73 20.44 23.94
N ASP A 239 -1.60 21.13 23.85
CA ASP A 239 -1.57 22.59 23.82
C ASP A 239 -2.08 23.13 22.48
N GLY A 240 -2.66 24.34 22.51
CA GLY A 240 -3.12 25.05 21.31
C GLY A 240 -4.57 24.76 20.90
N THR A 241 -4.94 25.31 19.75
CA THR A 241 -6.30 25.22 19.21
C THR A 241 -6.49 23.89 18.48
N PRO A 242 -7.54 23.11 18.79
CA PRO A 242 -7.82 21.89 18.06
C PRO A 242 -8.05 22.15 16.55
N PRO A 243 -7.77 21.17 15.67
CA PRO A 243 -8.20 21.25 14.27
C PRO A 243 -9.69 21.55 14.14
N VAL A 244 -10.04 22.41 13.18
CA VAL A 244 -11.44 22.77 12.86
C VAL A 244 -12.16 21.54 12.29
N VAL A 245 -13.36 21.27 12.80
CA VAL A 245 -14.26 20.20 12.34
C VAL A 245 -15.65 20.80 12.14
N PHE A 246 -16.28 20.48 11.02
CA PHE A 246 -17.61 20.98 10.67
C PHE A 246 -18.68 19.98 11.12
N PHE A 247 -19.11 20.08 12.39
CA PHE A 247 -20.00 19.09 13.04
C PHE A 247 -21.43 19.02 12.46
N ASP A 248 -21.78 19.90 11.54
CA ASP A 248 -23.00 19.80 10.74
C ASP A 248 -22.90 18.66 9.71
N ARG A 249 -21.69 18.36 9.21
CA ARG A 249 -21.44 17.32 8.20
C ARG A 249 -20.54 16.18 8.67
N ASP A 250 -19.76 16.39 9.74
CA ASP A 250 -18.74 15.46 10.22
C ASP A 250 -18.95 15.09 11.70
N TYR A 251 -18.33 14.01 12.13
CA TYR A 251 -18.09 13.72 13.55
C TYR A 251 -16.60 13.41 13.77
N VAL A 252 -16.19 13.36 15.05
CA VAL A 252 -14.88 12.84 15.44
C VAL A 252 -15.05 11.52 16.19
N ILE A 253 -14.31 10.50 15.76
CA ILE A 253 -14.13 9.26 16.52
C ILE A 253 -12.82 9.37 17.28
N ALA A 254 -12.90 9.25 18.61
CA ALA A 254 -11.74 9.12 19.48
C ALA A 254 -11.57 7.65 19.88
N ALA A 255 -10.59 6.97 19.27
CA ALA A 255 -10.17 5.63 19.62
C ALA A 255 -9.20 5.68 20.80
N LEU A 256 -9.51 4.92 21.85
CA LEU A 256 -8.79 4.90 23.13
C LEU A 256 -8.71 3.44 23.61
N VAL A 257 -7.51 3.00 24.00
CA VAL A 257 -7.30 1.61 24.46
C VAL A 257 -7.04 1.49 25.96
N GLY A 258 -7.00 2.62 26.68
CA GLY A 258 -6.76 2.67 28.12
C GLY A 258 -5.27 2.60 28.48
N GLU A 259 -4.98 2.19 29.72
CA GLU A 259 -3.61 2.13 30.26
C GLU A 259 -2.79 1.03 29.58
N ARG A 260 -1.55 1.37 29.25
CA ARG A 260 -0.51 0.47 28.76
C ARG A 260 0.77 0.66 29.56
N LYS A 261 1.51 -0.44 29.79
CA LYS A 261 2.69 -0.47 30.68
C LYS A 261 4.02 -0.52 29.93
N GLU A 262 3.94 -0.55 28.60
CA GLU A 262 5.07 -0.66 27.68
C GLU A 262 4.96 0.43 26.63
N ALA A 263 6.09 1.09 26.35
CA ALA A 263 6.17 2.12 25.32
C ALA A 263 5.98 1.54 23.90
N GLY A 264 5.61 2.39 22.95
CA GLY A 264 5.48 2.04 21.53
C GLY A 264 4.15 1.39 21.14
N GLN A 265 3.22 1.22 22.09
CA GLN A 265 1.88 0.74 21.79
C GLN A 265 1.03 1.88 21.23
N THR A 266 0.32 1.61 20.14
CA THR A 266 -0.52 2.61 19.47
C THR A 266 -1.91 2.06 19.19
N VAL A 267 -2.88 2.95 18.96
CA VAL A 267 -4.22 2.59 18.52
C VAL A 267 -4.50 3.23 17.16
N HIS A 268 -5.09 2.46 16.27
CA HIS A 268 -5.52 2.89 14.95
C HIS A 268 -7.02 2.66 14.77
N VAL A 269 -7.66 3.54 14.00
CA VAL A 269 -8.99 3.28 13.44
C VAL A 269 -8.76 2.64 12.08
N ARG A 270 -9.09 1.35 11.94
CA ARG A 270 -8.83 0.59 10.72
C ARG A 270 -9.96 0.76 9.71
N ASN A 271 -11.20 0.69 10.17
CA ASN A 271 -12.38 0.77 9.31
C ASN A 271 -13.52 1.52 10.00
N ILE A 272 -14.36 2.15 9.19
CA ILE A 272 -15.66 2.66 9.61
C ILE A 272 -16.70 2.13 8.64
N PHE A 273 -17.55 1.21 9.11
CA PHE A 273 -18.58 0.59 8.28
C PHE A 273 -19.94 1.20 8.55
N GLN A 274 -20.68 1.49 7.48
CA GLN A 274 -22.11 1.76 7.58
C GLN A 274 -22.87 0.45 7.37
N THR A 275 -23.64 0.05 8.38
CA THR A 275 -24.46 -1.17 8.37
C THR A 275 -25.94 -0.82 8.47
N ALA A 276 -26.83 -1.80 8.31
CA ALA A 276 -28.25 -1.59 8.56
C ALA A 276 -28.56 -1.19 10.02
N GLY A 277 -27.69 -1.54 10.97
CA GLY A 277 -27.84 -1.26 12.40
C GLY A 277 -27.23 0.06 12.85
N GLY A 278 -26.54 0.79 11.98
CA GLY A 278 -25.76 1.99 12.33
C GLY A 278 -24.31 1.88 11.88
N THR A 279 -23.42 2.62 12.54
CA THR A 279 -22.01 2.75 12.17
C THR A 279 -21.11 1.99 13.12
N VAL A 280 -20.21 1.17 12.58
CA VAL A 280 -19.25 0.39 13.36
C VAL A 280 -17.84 0.89 13.06
N ALA A 281 -17.17 1.43 14.08
CA ALA A 281 -15.77 1.81 14.02
C ALA A 281 -14.91 0.65 14.54
N GLN A 282 -14.11 0.06 13.66
CA GLN A 282 -13.15 -0.97 14.01
C GLN A 282 -11.81 -0.34 14.34
N MET A 283 -11.28 -0.68 15.51
CA MET A 283 -10.02 -0.18 16.02
C MET A 283 -9.05 -1.34 16.18
N VAL A 284 -7.76 -1.09 15.97
CA VAL A 284 -6.71 -2.07 16.18
C VAL A 284 -5.64 -1.47 17.09
N GLU A 285 -5.20 -2.26 18.05
CA GLU A 285 -4.02 -1.95 18.85
C GLU A 285 -2.80 -2.52 18.14
N ARG A 286 -1.78 -1.69 17.91
CA ARG A 286 -0.48 -2.13 17.38
C ARG A 286 0.52 -2.19 18.52
N VAL A 287 1.16 -3.34 18.67
CA VAL A 287 2.13 -3.63 19.74
C VAL A 287 3.47 -3.99 19.10
N PRO A 288 4.60 -3.40 19.53
CA PRO A 288 5.92 -3.82 19.06
C PRO A 288 6.12 -5.33 19.29
N GLY A 289 6.67 -6.05 18.32
CA GLY A 289 6.95 -7.48 18.46
C GLY A 289 7.94 -7.80 19.58
N ASP A 290 7.99 -9.06 20.02
CA ASP A 290 8.74 -9.56 21.18
C ASP A 290 10.26 -9.23 21.21
N PHE A 291 10.83 -8.83 20.07
CA PHE A 291 12.25 -8.48 19.94
C PHE A 291 12.54 -6.99 19.96
N CYS A 292 11.49 -6.17 19.95
CA CYS A 292 11.60 -4.78 20.34
C CYS A 292 11.72 -4.82 21.85
N SER A 293 12.75 -4.20 22.45
CA SER A 293 12.87 -4.13 23.91
C SER A 293 12.16 -2.86 24.39
N PRO A 294 10.82 -2.83 24.54
CA PRO A 294 10.13 -1.59 24.92
C PRO A 294 10.58 -1.17 26.31
N HIS A 295 10.72 0.13 26.49
CA HIS A 295 10.90 0.69 27.82
C HIS A 295 9.60 0.56 28.61
N SER A 296 9.67 0.19 29.89
CA SER A 296 8.49 0.19 30.76
C SER A 296 8.06 1.63 31.00
N SER A 297 6.86 1.97 30.53
CA SER A 297 6.29 3.31 30.64
C SER A 297 4.78 3.23 30.67
N ILE A 298 4.15 3.94 31.60
CA ILE A 298 2.69 4.04 31.65
C ILE A 298 2.24 5.05 30.61
N ASN A 299 1.42 4.60 29.66
CA ASN A 299 0.90 5.43 28.59
C ASN A 299 -0.59 5.11 28.31
N PHE A 300 -1.26 6.00 27.58
CA PHE A 300 -2.69 5.96 27.25
C PHE A 300 -2.87 6.26 25.76
N PRO A 301 -2.65 5.30 24.85
CA PRO A 301 -2.67 5.55 23.42
C PRO A 301 -4.03 6.03 22.92
N TYR A 302 -4.01 7.01 22.02
CA TYR A 302 -5.21 7.54 21.38
C TYR A 302 -5.03 7.86 19.90
N ARG A 303 -6.15 7.84 19.19
CA ARG A 303 -6.27 8.36 17.83
C ARG A 303 -7.62 9.04 17.66
N ALA A 304 -7.61 10.27 17.18
CA ALA A 304 -8.80 11.02 16.81
C ALA A 304 -8.88 11.13 15.29
N VAL A 305 -9.97 10.64 14.70
CA VAL A 305 -10.23 10.72 13.25
C VAL A 305 -11.52 11.47 12.98
N VAL A 306 -11.54 12.26 11.91
CA VAL A 306 -12.75 12.88 11.34
C VAL A 306 -13.31 11.98 10.26
N ALA A 307 -14.63 11.86 10.19
CA ALA A 307 -15.33 11.13 9.14
C ALA A 307 -16.68 11.80 8.83
N PRO A 308 -17.26 11.55 7.63
CA PRO A 308 -18.59 12.04 7.31
C PRO A 308 -19.63 11.53 8.30
N ARG A 309 -20.61 12.36 8.61
CA ARG A 309 -21.70 12.01 9.51
C ARG A 309 -22.60 10.95 8.88
N THR A 310 -22.88 9.90 9.63
CA THR A 310 -23.77 8.80 9.26
C THR A 310 -24.98 8.75 10.20
N ALA A 311 -26.12 8.25 9.70
CA ALA A 311 -27.29 8.04 10.53
C ALA A 311 -27.17 6.76 11.38
N GLY A 312 -27.80 6.78 12.56
CA GLY A 312 -27.93 5.62 13.43
C GLY A 312 -26.94 5.59 14.61
N PRO A 313 -27.01 4.55 15.45
CA PRO A 313 -26.12 4.39 16.59
C PRO A 313 -24.69 4.09 16.12
N HIS A 314 -23.72 4.35 16.99
CA HIS A 314 -22.30 4.08 16.73
C HIS A 314 -21.78 3.02 17.70
N GLU A 315 -21.10 2.02 17.16
CA GLU A 315 -20.46 0.94 17.92
C GLU A 315 -18.95 0.97 17.70
N PHE A 316 -18.21 0.60 18.75
CA PHE A 316 -16.76 0.52 18.75
C PHE A 316 -16.32 -0.93 18.95
N VAL A 317 -15.59 -1.48 17.99
CA VAL A 317 -15.11 -2.86 18.02
C VAL A 317 -13.59 -2.87 18.01
N MET A 318 -12.99 -3.49 19.02
CA MET A 318 -11.55 -3.79 19.02
C MET A 318 -11.30 -5.06 18.21
N LEU A 319 -10.45 -4.94 17.19
CA LEU A 319 -9.90 -6.04 16.43
C LEU A 319 -8.77 -6.73 17.22
N PRO A 320 -8.36 -7.95 16.83
CA PRO A 320 -7.17 -8.57 17.36
C PRO A 320 -5.95 -7.66 17.25
N THR A 321 -5.11 -7.67 18.29
CA THR A 321 -3.85 -6.92 18.33
C THR A 321 -2.96 -7.27 17.15
N GLU A 322 -2.35 -6.25 16.55
CA GLU A 322 -1.38 -6.38 15.47
C GLU A 322 0.03 -6.21 16.01
N TYR A 323 0.89 -7.20 15.79
CA TYR A 323 2.30 -7.13 16.16
C TYR A 323 3.10 -6.50 15.03
N VAL A 324 3.87 -5.46 15.33
CA VAL A 324 4.63 -4.69 14.35
C VAL A 324 6.12 -4.91 14.50
N THR A 325 6.87 -4.75 13.41
CA THR A 325 8.33 -4.75 13.47
C THR A 325 8.84 -3.51 14.18
N CYS A 326 10.06 -3.56 14.73
CA CYS A 326 10.60 -2.45 15.53
C CYS A 326 10.89 -1.17 14.74
N ASP A 327 10.83 -1.25 13.41
CA ASP A 327 11.10 -0.14 12.49
C ASP A 327 9.82 0.59 12.03
N ASP A 328 8.64 0.14 12.47
CA ASP A 328 7.33 0.74 12.17
C ASP A 328 6.95 1.83 13.19
#